data_AF-A0A4R6C6S6-F1
#
_entry.id   AF-A0A4R6C6S6-F1
#
_cell.length_a   1.000
_cell.length_b   1.000
_cell.length_c   1.000
_cell.angle_alpha   90.00
_cell.angle_beta   90.00
_cell.angle_gamma   90.00
#
_symmetry.space_group_name_H-M   'P 1'
#
loop_
_entity.id
_entity.type
_entity.pdbx_description
1 polymer ?
#
loop_
_entity_poly.entity_id
_entity_poly.type
_entity_poly.pdbx_seq_one_letter_code
_entity_poly.pdbx_strand_id
1 'polypeptide(L)'
;MKNKYMTVLFVVIAIFVTSLITVFALSVIQPGSTIEAIAIPISFLNIFATGYGAYLGAKISGENATQLMKNELIMSDFKEHKKEDMRFLNKFSEIVNKYKLNSEIDISNFSQHIISTLNADRELNKVKTDLVDTSQIIRYPTEFFIQDFETCRTSAAMLNNRLNGYVKNYIEIDLNIEKNNYLINIHDVTFHGLCDVYRLGHRKTEIKVTVHEKLTKLEDYPGKFLEGFSHKIDIGEMIDYIIDQNKDEINKFIKQLNNNRLILKQLKFKNEGDLRLHILNYYEID
;
A
#
# COMPACT_ATOMS: atom_id res chain seq x y z
N MET A 1 -25.22 1.20 10.89
CA MET A 1 -26.20 0.70 11.89
C MET A 1 -27.54 1.44 11.86
N LYS A 2 -27.61 2.79 11.77
CA LYS A 2 -28.88 3.56 11.76
C LYS A 2 -29.97 3.07 10.78
N ASN A 3 -29.60 2.64 9.57
CA ASN A 3 -30.59 2.21 8.57
C ASN A 3 -31.34 0.91 8.94
N LYS A 4 -30.71 -0.03 9.65
CA LYS A 4 -31.35 -1.32 10.00
C LYS A 4 -32.47 -1.14 11.03
N TYR A 5 -32.27 -0.28 12.03
CA TYR A 5 -33.28 0.02 13.05
C TYR A 5 -34.48 0.78 12.46
N MET A 6 -34.24 1.67 11.50
CA MET A 6 -35.31 2.36 10.76
C MET A 6 -36.17 1.37 9.96
N THR A 7 -35.56 0.38 9.31
CA THR A 7 -36.31 -0.65 8.58
C THR A 7 -37.17 -1.51 9.52
N VAL A 8 -36.61 -1.95 10.66
CA VAL A 8 -37.37 -2.74 11.66
C VAL A 8 -38.53 -1.92 12.23
N LEU A 9 -38.31 -0.65 12.58
CA LEU A 9 -39.35 0.25 13.08
C LEU A 9 -40.46 0.45 12.04
N PHE A 10 -40.11 0.62 10.77
CA PHE A 10 -41.08 0.79 9.68
C PHE A 10 -41.96 -0.46 9.50
N VAL A 11 -41.36 -1.66 9.60
CA VAL A 11 -42.10 -2.93 9.55
C VAL A 11 -43.06 -3.07 10.73
N VAL A 12 -42.64 -2.71 11.94
CA VAL A 12 -43.50 -2.74 13.13
C VAL A 12 -44.68 -1.78 12.99
N ILE A 13 -44.44 -0.55 12.52
CA ILE A 13 -45.48 0.44 12.27
C ILE A 13 -46.44 -0.04 11.17
N ALA A 14 -45.94 -0.64 10.09
CA ALA A 14 -46.77 -1.16 9.01
C ALA A 14 -47.69 -2.30 9.47
N ILE A 15 -47.19 -3.21 10.32
CA ILE A 15 -47.99 -4.29 10.91
C ILE A 15 -49.07 -3.71 11.85
N PHE A 16 -48.73 -2.70 12.64
CA PHE A 16 -49.69 -2.04 13.54
C PHE A 16 -50.80 -1.34 12.75
N VAL A 17 -50.45 -0.57 11.72
CA VAL A 17 -51.44 0.14 10.87
C VAL A 17 -52.33 -0.84 10.11
N THR A 18 -51.76 -1.89 9.51
CA THR A 18 -52.56 -2.91 8.80
C THR A 18 -53.50 -3.67 9.74
N SER A 19 -53.10 -3.91 10.99
CA SER A 19 -53.96 -4.51 12.01
C SER A 19 -55.18 -3.62 12.33
N LEU A 20 -54.98 -2.31 12.49
CA LEU A 20 -56.08 -1.35 12.74
C LEU A 20 -57.04 -1.26 11.55
N ILE A 21 -56.52 -1.25 10.33
CA ILE A 21 -57.34 -1.23 9.10
C ILE A 21 -58.19 -2.50 9.00
N THR A 22 -57.63 -3.66 9.37
CA THR A 22 -58.35 -4.94 9.30
C THR A 22 -59.48 -5.01 10.34
N VAL A 23 -59.24 -4.54 11.57
CA VAL A 23 -60.27 -4.43 12.60
C VAL A 23 -61.39 -3.48 12.15
N PHE A 24 -61.02 -2.30 11.60
CA PHE A 24 -62.00 -1.33 11.10
C PHE A 24 -62.85 -1.91 9.96
N ALA A 25 -62.22 -2.51 8.94
CA ALA A 25 -62.91 -3.08 7.80
C ALA A 25 -63.88 -4.21 8.20
N LEU A 26 -63.45 -5.11 9.10
CA LEU A 26 -64.31 -6.19 9.60
C LEU A 26 -65.48 -5.66 10.44
N SER A 27 -65.28 -4.61 11.23
CA SER A 27 -66.34 -3.98 12.03
C SER A 27 -67.46 -3.35 11.18
N VAL A 28 -67.14 -2.90 9.95
CA VAL A 28 -68.10 -2.33 8.99
C VAL A 28 -68.87 -3.43 8.25
N ILE A 29 -68.20 -4.54 7.90
CA ILE A 29 -68.77 -5.63 7.09
C ILE A 29 -69.64 -6.57 7.94
N GLN A 30 -69.26 -6.85 9.19
CA GLN A 30 -70.02 -7.67 10.12
C GLN A 30 -70.22 -6.95 11.48
N PRO A 31 -71.25 -6.10 11.59
CA PRO A 31 -71.59 -5.47 12.86
C PRO A 31 -72.08 -6.54 13.85
N GLY A 32 -71.27 -6.86 14.85
CA GLY A 32 -71.60 -7.81 15.93
C GLY A 32 -70.52 -8.85 16.27
N SER A 33 -69.56 -9.10 15.37
CA SER A 33 -68.45 -10.06 15.57
C SER A 33 -67.13 -9.36 15.95
N THR A 34 -67.21 -8.25 16.71
CA THR A 34 -66.06 -7.40 17.07
C THR A 34 -64.94 -8.17 17.79
N ILE A 35 -65.29 -9.19 18.57
CA ILE A 35 -64.31 -10.04 19.27
C ILE A 35 -63.50 -10.89 18.29
N GLU A 36 -64.15 -11.49 17.29
CA GLU A 36 -63.49 -12.30 16.26
C GLU A 36 -62.61 -11.43 15.34
N ALA A 37 -63.09 -10.22 15.02
CA ALA A 37 -62.34 -9.24 14.24
C ALA A 37 -61.04 -8.78 14.93
N ILE A 38 -61.00 -8.77 16.27
CA ILE A 38 -59.81 -8.44 17.07
C ILE A 38 -58.91 -9.68 17.28
N ALA A 39 -59.50 -10.88 17.39
CA ALA A 39 -58.77 -12.12 17.62
C ALA A 39 -57.84 -12.50 16.45
N ILE A 40 -58.25 -12.22 15.20
CA ILE A 40 -57.47 -12.54 14.00
C ILE A 40 -56.12 -11.76 13.98
N PRO A 41 -56.09 -10.42 14.07
CA PRO A 41 -54.84 -9.66 14.15
C PRO A 41 -53.97 -10.02 15.35
N ILE A 42 -54.57 -10.29 16.52
CA ILE A 42 -53.83 -10.72 17.72
C ILE A 42 -53.13 -12.06 17.48
N SER A 43 -53.81 -13.01 16.83
CA SER A 43 -53.22 -14.32 16.50
C SER A 43 -52.07 -14.19 15.51
N PHE A 44 -52.19 -13.32 14.50
CA PHE A 44 -51.09 -13.01 13.59
C PHE A 44 -49.93 -12.32 14.31
N LEU A 45 -50.19 -11.31 15.16
CA LEU A 45 -49.18 -10.65 15.97
C LEU A 45 -48.45 -11.65 16.88
N ASN A 46 -49.15 -12.63 17.45
CA ASN A 46 -48.53 -13.69 18.24
C ASN A 46 -47.59 -14.57 17.40
N ILE A 47 -47.98 -14.95 16.18
CA ILE A 47 -47.11 -15.72 15.26
C ILE A 47 -45.88 -14.89 14.85
N PHE A 48 -46.05 -13.60 14.57
CA PHE A 48 -44.94 -12.71 14.23
C PHE A 48 -44.01 -12.44 15.42
N ALA A 49 -44.56 -12.20 16.62
CA ALA A 49 -43.77 -11.96 17.82
C ALA A 49 -42.97 -13.20 18.24
N THR A 50 -43.60 -14.38 18.21
CA THR A 50 -42.95 -15.63 18.63
C THR A 50 -42.05 -16.24 17.57
N GLY A 51 -42.43 -16.21 16.29
CA GLY A 51 -41.65 -16.77 15.19
C GLY A 51 -40.60 -15.79 14.66
N TYR A 52 -41.06 -14.70 14.04
CA TYR A 52 -40.17 -13.73 13.40
C TYR A 52 -39.38 -12.88 14.39
N GLY A 53 -39.99 -12.49 15.52
CA GLY A 53 -39.34 -11.76 16.59
C GLY A 53 -38.21 -12.57 17.23
N ALA A 54 -38.46 -13.84 17.56
CA ALA A 54 -37.43 -14.74 18.07
C ALA A 54 -36.34 -15.01 17.03
N TYR A 55 -36.70 -15.22 15.75
CA TYR A 55 -35.72 -15.41 14.68
C TYR A 55 -34.80 -14.19 14.51
N LEU A 56 -35.35 -12.98 14.47
CA LEU A 56 -34.56 -11.75 14.36
C LEU A 56 -33.69 -11.51 15.59
N GLY A 57 -34.25 -11.74 16.79
CA GLY A 57 -33.51 -11.67 18.04
C GLY A 57 -32.34 -12.66 18.09
N ALA A 58 -32.58 -13.92 17.71
CA ALA A 58 -31.55 -14.95 17.61
C ALA A 58 -30.50 -14.62 16.56
N LYS A 59 -30.89 -14.08 15.41
CA LYS A 59 -29.96 -13.66 14.35
C LYS A 59 -29.06 -12.51 14.80
N ILE A 60 -29.63 -11.45 15.38
CA ILE A 60 -28.85 -10.31 15.90
C ILE A 60 -27.93 -10.76 17.03
N SER A 61 -28.43 -11.57 17.95
CA SER A 61 -27.64 -12.09 19.07
C SER A 61 -26.52 -13.01 18.57
N GLY A 62 -26.79 -13.84 17.56
CA GLY A 62 -25.80 -14.70 16.92
C GLY A 62 -24.72 -13.91 16.17
N GLU A 63 -25.10 -12.87 15.42
CA GLU A 63 -24.15 -11.95 14.76
C GLU A 63 -23.25 -11.26 15.80
N ASN A 64 -23.84 -10.73 16.88
CA ASN A 64 -23.10 -10.09 17.97
C ASN A 64 -22.19 -11.07 18.71
N ALA A 65 -22.67 -12.28 19.04
CA ALA A 65 -21.87 -13.31 19.71
C ALA A 65 -20.70 -13.75 18.83
N THR A 66 -20.92 -13.91 17.53
CA THR A 66 -19.86 -14.24 16.56
C THR A 66 -18.82 -13.12 16.49
N GLN A 67 -19.26 -11.85 16.51
CA GLN A 67 -18.36 -10.71 16.51
C GLN A 67 -17.54 -10.62 17.80
N LEU A 68 -18.18 -10.85 18.95
CA LEU A 68 -17.51 -10.89 20.25
C LEU A 68 -16.45 -11.98 20.29
N MET A 69 -16.81 -13.20 19.88
CA MET A 69 -15.88 -14.34 19.81
C MET A 69 -14.69 -14.04 18.89
N LYS A 70 -14.92 -13.42 17.72
CA LYS A 70 -13.82 -13.00 16.82
C LYS A 70 -12.90 -11.99 17.49
N ASN A 71 -13.46 -10.99 18.17
CA ASN A 71 -12.66 -9.98 18.84
C ASN A 71 -11.87 -10.57 20.02
N GLU A 72 -12.44 -11.53 20.75
CA GLU A 72 -11.75 -12.26 21.82
C GLU A 72 -10.59 -13.10 21.28
N LEU A 73 -10.80 -13.83 20.17
CA LEU A 73 -9.74 -14.60 19.52
C LEU A 73 -8.59 -13.68 19.07
N ILE A 74 -8.93 -12.55 18.44
CA ILE A 74 -7.94 -11.54 18.03
C ILE A 74 -7.18 -10.98 19.23
N MET A 75 -7.88 -10.67 20.33
CA MET A 75 -7.26 -10.14 21.54
C MET A 75 -6.41 -11.18 22.26
N SER A 76 -6.80 -12.46 22.21
CA SER A 76 -6.03 -13.57 22.78
C SER A 76 -4.71 -13.77 22.02
N ASP A 77 -4.79 -13.88 20.69
CA ASP A 77 -3.62 -13.96 19.80
C ASP A 77 -2.69 -12.76 20.02
N PHE A 78 -3.26 -11.56 20.12
CA PHE A 78 -2.51 -10.37 20.44
C PHE A 78 -1.82 -10.41 21.81
N LYS A 79 -2.51 -10.89 22.86
CA LYS A 79 -1.92 -11.00 24.20
C LYS A 79 -0.75 -11.97 24.23
N GLU A 80 -0.86 -13.06 23.50
CA GLU A 80 0.19 -14.07 23.36
C GLU A 80 1.44 -13.50 22.68
N HIS A 81 1.25 -12.71 21.61
CA HIS A 81 2.33 -12.16 20.78
C HIS A 81 2.69 -10.69 21.05
N LYS A 82 2.22 -10.12 22.17
CA LYS A 82 2.30 -8.67 22.45
C LYS A 82 3.72 -8.10 22.32
N LYS A 83 4.72 -8.81 22.85
CA LYS A 83 6.10 -8.31 22.88
C LYS A 83 6.72 -8.32 21.49
N GLU A 84 6.45 -9.38 20.74
CA GLU A 84 6.90 -9.61 19.37
C GLU A 84 6.24 -8.61 18.43
N ASP A 85 4.94 -8.37 18.57
CA ASP A 85 4.17 -7.37 17.84
C ASP A 85 4.74 -5.96 18.01
N MET A 86 4.99 -5.55 19.27
CA MET A 86 5.59 -4.23 19.54
C MET A 86 6.99 -4.11 18.97
N ARG A 87 7.83 -5.15 19.12
CA ARG A 87 9.18 -5.19 18.56
C ARG A 87 9.14 -5.05 17.04
N PHE A 88 8.25 -5.80 16.39
CA PHE A 88 8.09 -5.78 14.95
C PHE A 88 7.61 -4.41 14.45
N LEU A 89 6.52 -3.88 15.02
CA LEU A 89 5.94 -2.60 14.60
C LEU A 89 6.91 -1.43 14.78
N ASN A 90 7.74 -1.44 15.82
CA ASN A 90 8.77 -0.43 16.00
C ASN A 90 9.81 -0.49 14.87
N LYS A 91 10.40 -1.65 14.59
CA LYS A 91 11.34 -1.82 13.46
C LYS A 91 10.70 -1.48 12.12
N PHE A 92 9.48 -1.93 11.88
CA PHE A 92 8.74 -1.66 10.64
C PHE A 92 8.53 -0.15 10.45
N SER A 93 8.08 0.55 11.50
CA SER A 93 7.88 1.99 11.46
C SER A 93 9.17 2.77 11.24
N GLU A 94 10.28 2.33 11.83
CA GLU A 94 11.61 2.91 11.62
C GLU A 94 12.03 2.80 10.15
N ILE A 95 11.86 1.62 9.53
CA ILE A 95 12.16 1.41 8.11
C ILE A 95 11.30 2.32 7.23
N VAL A 96 9.98 2.35 7.47
CA VAL A 96 9.04 3.18 6.72
C VAL A 96 9.44 4.66 6.76
N ASN A 97 9.81 5.16 7.94
CA ASN A 97 10.19 6.57 8.14
C ASN A 97 11.58 6.88 7.56
N LYS A 98 12.56 6.01 7.81
CA LYS A 98 13.96 6.17 7.33
C LYS A 98 14.03 6.28 5.82
N TYR A 99 13.26 5.46 5.10
CA TYR A 99 13.22 5.44 3.65
C TYR A 99 12.05 6.23 3.04
N LYS A 100 11.31 6.97 3.87
CA LYS A 100 10.18 7.81 3.45
C LYS A 100 9.17 7.08 2.55
N LEU A 101 8.84 5.84 2.89
CA LEU A 101 7.93 5.00 2.08
C LEU A 101 6.50 5.56 2.01
N ASN A 102 6.17 6.50 2.90
CA ASN A 102 4.88 7.17 2.97
C ASN A 102 4.83 8.51 2.21
N SER A 103 5.94 9.02 1.67
CA SER A 103 5.97 10.33 1.01
C SER A 103 5.36 10.30 -0.39
N GLU A 104 4.99 11.48 -0.90
CA GLU A 104 4.54 11.64 -2.27
C GLU A 104 5.68 11.50 -3.26
N ILE A 105 5.38 10.91 -4.40
CA ILE A 105 6.36 10.56 -5.42
C ILE A 105 5.90 11.18 -6.73
N ASP A 106 6.80 11.92 -7.34
CA ASP A 106 6.63 12.57 -8.63
C ASP A 106 7.93 12.51 -9.44
N ILE A 107 7.91 13.13 -10.61
CA ILE A 107 9.05 13.12 -11.53
C ILE A 107 10.26 13.93 -11.01
N SER A 108 10.07 14.81 -10.03
CA SER A 108 11.15 15.62 -9.46
C SER A 108 11.95 14.86 -8.41
N ASN A 109 11.34 13.86 -7.76
CA ASN A 109 11.95 13.13 -6.64
C ASN A 109 12.08 11.61 -6.86
N PHE A 110 11.63 11.07 -8.00
CA PHE A 110 11.61 9.61 -8.22
C PHE A 110 12.99 8.95 -8.09
N SER A 111 14.09 9.64 -8.44
CA SER A 111 15.44 9.07 -8.37
C SER A 111 15.85 8.74 -6.92
N GLN A 112 15.45 9.56 -5.95
CA GLN A 112 15.63 9.28 -4.52
C GLN A 112 14.77 8.09 -4.08
N HIS A 113 13.56 7.99 -4.65
CA HIS A 113 12.66 6.89 -4.37
C HIS A 113 13.17 5.55 -4.92
N ILE A 114 13.84 5.52 -6.07
CA ILE A 114 14.53 4.32 -6.57
C ILE A 114 15.50 3.79 -5.51
N ILE A 115 16.41 4.64 -5.03
CA ILE A 115 17.43 4.24 -4.03
C ILE A 115 16.78 3.86 -2.71
N SER A 116 15.78 4.61 -2.27
CA SER A 116 15.03 4.32 -1.05
C SER A 116 14.32 2.97 -1.14
N THR A 117 13.69 2.64 -2.27
CA THR A 117 13.05 1.34 -2.49
C THR A 117 14.03 0.19 -2.45
N LEU A 118 15.18 0.32 -3.14
CA LEU A 118 16.21 -0.72 -3.15
C LEU A 118 16.78 -1.01 -1.75
N ASN A 119 17.00 0.03 -0.96
CA ASN A 119 17.51 -0.11 0.41
C ASN A 119 16.44 -0.58 1.40
N ALA A 120 15.22 -0.07 1.29
CA ALA A 120 14.10 -0.45 2.14
C ALA A 120 13.75 -1.93 1.99
N ASP A 121 13.71 -2.45 0.76
CA ASP A 121 13.44 -3.87 0.51
C ASP A 121 14.42 -4.79 1.25
N ARG A 122 15.71 -4.42 1.27
CA ARG A 122 16.74 -5.17 2.00
C ARG A 122 16.48 -5.19 3.51
N GLU A 123 15.98 -4.10 4.09
CA GLU A 123 15.66 -4.05 5.53
C GLU A 123 14.30 -4.71 5.84
N LEU A 124 13.30 -4.54 4.98
CA LEU A 124 12.00 -5.21 5.08
C LEU A 124 12.16 -6.74 5.04
N ASN A 125 13.01 -7.26 4.15
CA ASN A 125 13.29 -8.69 4.07
C ASN A 125 13.99 -9.24 5.32
N LYS A 126 14.76 -8.43 6.06
CA LYS A 126 15.35 -8.84 7.34
C LYS A 126 14.32 -8.94 8.44
N VAL A 127 13.32 -8.05 8.47
CA VAL A 127 12.25 -8.10 9.48
C VAL A 127 11.13 -9.05 9.11
N LYS A 128 11.10 -9.58 7.87
CA LYS A 128 10.15 -10.61 7.43
C LYS A 128 10.23 -11.88 8.30
N THR A 129 11.41 -12.22 8.82
CA THR A 129 11.55 -13.36 9.74
C THR A 129 10.94 -13.09 11.12
N ASP A 130 10.92 -11.83 11.56
CA ASP A 130 10.29 -11.44 12.84
C ASP A 130 8.76 -11.58 12.78
N LEU A 131 8.15 -11.57 11.58
CA LEU A 131 6.70 -11.72 11.40
C LEU A 131 6.16 -13.08 11.82
N VAL A 132 6.99 -14.13 11.84
CA VAL A 132 6.54 -15.50 12.16
C VAL A 132 5.94 -15.58 13.56
N ASP A 133 6.50 -14.80 14.48
CA ASP A 133 6.14 -14.78 15.90
C ASP A 133 5.15 -13.65 16.24
N THR A 134 4.60 -12.96 15.24
CA THR A 134 3.62 -11.87 15.42
C THR A 134 2.18 -12.38 15.30
N SER A 135 1.24 -11.65 15.92
CA SER A 135 -0.19 -11.91 15.81
C SER A 135 -0.66 -11.85 14.35
N GLN A 136 -1.66 -12.66 14.02
CA GLN A 136 -2.16 -12.79 12.64
C GLN A 136 -2.67 -11.46 12.07
N ILE A 137 -3.19 -10.58 12.93
CA ILE A 137 -3.71 -9.27 12.55
C ILE A 137 -2.62 -8.29 12.10
N ILE A 138 -1.37 -8.49 12.53
CA ILE A 138 -0.19 -7.73 12.08
C ILE A 138 0.50 -8.50 10.96
N ARG A 139 0.65 -9.81 11.12
CA ARG A 139 1.36 -10.68 10.21
C ARG A 139 0.82 -10.60 8.79
N TYR A 140 -0.44 -10.97 8.58
CA TYR A 140 -0.99 -11.13 7.23
C TYR A 140 -0.99 -9.84 6.42
N PRO A 141 -1.47 -8.70 6.94
CA PRO A 141 -1.47 -7.46 6.16
C PRO A 141 -0.05 -6.97 5.84
N THR A 142 0.89 -7.15 6.76
CA THR A 142 2.26 -6.66 6.57
C THR A 142 3.07 -7.58 5.66
N GLU A 143 2.89 -8.90 5.75
CA GLU A 143 3.49 -9.86 4.83
C GLU A 143 3.04 -9.60 3.38
N PHE A 144 1.74 -9.34 3.18
CA PHE A 144 1.20 -8.95 1.88
C PHE A 144 1.83 -7.64 1.36
N PHE A 145 1.97 -6.63 2.22
CA PHE A 145 2.66 -5.39 1.86
C PHE A 145 4.12 -5.64 1.44
N ILE A 146 4.87 -6.42 2.22
CA ILE A 146 6.29 -6.73 1.91
C ILE A 146 6.39 -7.45 0.56
N GLN A 147 5.51 -8.42 0.31
CA GLN A 147 5.48 -9.15 -0.96
C GLN A 147 5.17 -8.24 -2.16
N ASP A 148 4.20 -7.33 -2.03
CA ASP A 148 3.91 -6.36 -3.09
C ASP A 148 5.09 -5.40 -3.32
N PHE A 149 5.79 -5.02 -2.24
CA PHE A 149 6.96 -4.16 -2.27
C PHE A 149 8.17 -4.79 -2.99
N GLU A 150 8.34 -6.12 -2.95
CA GLU A 150 9.37 -6.85 -3.72
C GLU A 150 9.21 -6.61 -5.24
N THR A 151 7.97 -6.42 -5.71
CA THR A 151 7.67 -6.06 -7.10
C THR A 151 8.15 -4.64 -7.40
N CYS A 152 7.97 -3.70 -6.47
CA CYS A 152 8.49 -2.32 -6.59
C CYS A 152 10.02 -2.30 -6.66
N ARG A 153 10.70 -3.12 -5.85
CA ARG A 153 12.16 -3.29 -5.87
C ARG A 153 12.65 -3.76 -7.23
N THR A 154 11.97 -4.73 -7.85
CA THR A 154 12.34 -5.23 -9.17
C THR A 154 12.21 -4.14 -10.25
N SER A 155 11.11 -3.40 -10.23
CA SER A 155 10.92 -2.23 -11.12
C SER A 155 11.99 -1.14 -10.88
N ALA A 156 12.30 -0.85 -9.61
CA ALA A 156 13.33 0.13 -9.24
C ALA A 156 14.71 -0.28 -9.77
N ALA A 157 15.09 -1.56 -9.64
CA ALA A 157 16.38 -2.07 -10.11
C ALA A 157 16.49 -2.00 -11.64
N MET A 158 15.45 -2.40 -12.36
CA MET A 158 15.40 -2.31 -13.82
C MET A 158 15.51 -0.86 -14.28
N LEU A 159 14.72 0.04 -13.68
CA LEU A 159 14.74 1.45 -14.01
C LEU A 159 16.10 2.09 -13.69
N ASN A 160 16.70 1.80 -12.53
CA ASN A 160 18.02 2.30 -12.17
C ASN A 160 19.10 1.91 -13.19
N ASN A 161 19.14 0.63 -13.57
CA ASN A 161 20.09 0.14 -14.56
C ASN A 161 19.89 0.81 -15.93
N ARG A 162 18.63 0.98 -16.34
CA ARG A 162 18.27 1.65 -17.59
C ARG A 162 18.73 3.10 -17.58
N LEU A 163 18.42 3.87 -16.54
CA LEU A 163 18.80 5.28 -16.41
C LEU A 163 20.32 5.47 -16.44
N ASN A 164 21.08 4.62 -15.72
CA ASN A 164 22.55 4.64 -15.79
C ASN A 164 23.09 4.28 -17.18
N GLY A 165 22.40 3.41 -17.92
CA GLY A 165 22.69 3.16 -19.34
C GLY A 165 22.49 4.40 -20.22
N TYR A 166 21.45 5.19 -19.96
CA TYR A 166 21.20 6.45 -20.68
C TYR A 166 22.18 7.58 -20.31
N VAL A 167 22.67 7.62 -19.06
CA VAL A 167 23.80 8.50 -18.70
C VAL A 167 24.99 8.22 -19.60
N LYS A 168 25.37 6.94 -19.74
CA LYS A 168 26.46 6.54 -20.61
C LYS A 168 26.21 6.92 -22.07
N ASN A 169 25.03 6.62 -22.60
CA ASN A 169 24.67 6.98 -23.97
C ASN A 169 24.74 8.49 -24.23
N TYR A 170 24.28 9.33 -23.29
CA TYR A 170 24.35 10.79 -23.45
C TYR A 170 25.81 11.26 -23.52
N ILE A 171 26.68 10.78 -22.62
CA ILE A 171 28.11 11.14 -22.62
C ILE A 171 28.76 10.75 -23.95
N GLU A 172 28.43 9.58 -24.49
CA GLU A 172 28.95 9.11 -25.78
C GLU A 172 28.51 10.01 -26.95
N ILE A 173 27.26 10.50 -26.93
CA ILE A 173 26.72 11.44 -27.93
C ILE A 173 27.43 12.79 -27.81
N ASP A 174 27.54 13.32 -26.59
CA ASP A 174 28.12 14.63 -26.32
C ASP A 174 29.61 14.69 -26.65
N LEU A 175 30.34 13.58 -26.48
CA LEU A 175 31.74 13.45 -26.88
C LEU A 175 31.94 13.29 -28.40
N ASN A 176 30.88 13.00 -29.16
CA ASN A 176 30.94 12.75 -30.60
C ASN A 176 31.97 11.66 -30.99
N ILE A 177 32.08 10.59 -30.20
CA ILE A 177 33.03 9.48 -30.45
C ILE A 177 32.34 8.34 -31.19
N GLU A 178 32.96 7.83 -32.25
CA GLU A 178 32.45 6.67 -33.00
C GLU A 178 32.49 5.38 -32.17
N LYS A 179 31.31 4.90 -31.74
CA LYS A 179 31.10 3.67 -30.95
C LYS A 179 31.76 2.40 -31.49
N ASN A 180 32.01 2.35 -32.79
CA ASN A 180 32.52 1.13 -33.43
C ASN A 180 33.99 0.86 -33.07
N ASN A 181 34.75 1.92 -32.79
CA ASN A 181 36.20 1.83 -32.64
C ASN A 181 36.67 1.96 -31.18
N TYR A 182 35.82 2.47 -30.28
CA TYR A 182 36.22 2.84 -28.93
C TYR A 182 35.31 2.27 -27.84
N LEU A 183 35.93 1.86 -26.74
CA LEU A 183 35.28 1.54 -25.48
C LEU A 183 35.41 2.74 -24.54
N ILE A 184 34.28 3.33 -24.18
CA ILE A 184 34.22 4.46 -23.24
C ILE A 184 33.87 3.95 -21.85
N ASN A 185 34.79 4.18 -20.91
CA ASN A 185 34.63 3.92 -19.49
C ASN A 185 34.37 5.24 -18.77
N ILE A 186 33.21 5.33 -18.13
CA ILE A 186 32.79 6.47 -17.31
C ILE A 186 32.95 6.04 -15.86
N HIS A 187 33.72 6.80 -15.10
CA HIS A 187 33.99 6.47 -13.70
C HIS A 187 32.99 7.15 -12.79
N ASP A 188 32.37 6.36 -11.91
CA ASP A 188 31.62 6.82 -10.73
C ASP A 188 30.45 7.79 -10.97
N VAL A 189 29.82 7.76 -12.15
CA VAL A 189 28.62 8.57 -12.42
C VAL A 189 27.38 7.69 -12.48
N THR A 190 26.41 8.04 -11.63
CA THR A 190 25.06 7.45 -11.64
C THR A 190 24.03 8.55 -11.89
N PHE A 191 22.89 8.18 -12.45
CA PHE A 191 21.78 9.09 -12.66
C PHE A 191 21.33 9.73 -11.32
N HIS A 192 21.24 8.94 -10.26
CA HIS A 192 20.90 9.45 -8.93
C HIS A 192 21.92 10.48 -8.42
N GLY A 193 23.22 10.20 -8.56
CA GLY A 193 24.28 11.15 -8.18
C GLY A 193 24.18 12.46 -8.96
N LEU A 194 23.86 12.40 -10.26
CA LEU A 194 23.63 13.59 -11.07
C LEU A 194 22.42 14.40 -10.61
N CYS A 195 21.30 13.74 -10.28
CA CYS A 195 20.12 14.42 -9.70
C CYS A 195 20.46 15.14 -8.40
N ASP A 196 21.26 14.53 -7.53
CA ASP A 196 21.65 15.14 -6.26
C ASP A 196 22.57 16.35 -6.46
N VAL A 197 23.57 16.25 -7.34
CA VAL A 197 24.46 17.36 -7.70
C VAL A 197 23.64 18.52 -8.29
N TYR A 198 22.70 18.23 -9.19
CA TYR A 198 21.81 19.23 -9.77
C TYR A 198 20.92 19.93 -8.72
N ARG A 199 20.36 19.15 -7.78
CA ARG A 199 19.53 19.67 -6.69
C ARG A 199 20.32 20.57 -5.73
N LEU A 200 21.62 20.36 -5.57
CA LEU A 200 22.51 21.24 -4.82
C LEU A 200 22.82 22.57 -5.56
N GLY A 201 22.27 22.77 -6.75
CA GLY A 201 22.38 24.00 -7.54
C GLY A 201 23.48 23.96 -8.60
N HIS A 202 24.20 22.86 -8.73
CA HIS A 202 25.24 22.72 -9.76
C HIS A 202 24.60 22.42 -11.11
N ARG A 203 24.82 23.29 -12.09
CA ARG A 203 24.33 23.10 -13.47
C ARG A 203 25.29 22.31 -14.34
N LYS A 204 26.58 22.35 -14.00
CA LYS A 204 27.64 21.68 -14.77
C LYS A 204 28.50 20.85 -13.83
N THR A 205 29.00 19.73 -14.34
CA THR A 205 29.97 18.89 -13.64
C THR A 205 31.05 18.42 -14.60
N GLU A 206 32.23 18.12 -14.05
CA GLU A 206 33.29 17.42 -14.77
C GLU A 206 33.18 15.92 -14.48
N ILE A 207 33.19 15.12 -15.55
CA ILE A 207 33.15 13.66 -15.47
C ILE A 207 34.47 13.13 -15.99
N LYS A 208 35.07 12.19 -15.25
CA LYS A 208 36.27 11.51 -15.71
C LYS A 208 35.89 10.43 -16.71
N VAL A 209 36.42 10.54 -17.92
CA VAL A 209 36.19 9.61 -19.02
C VAL A 209 37.51 8.98 -19.41
N THR A 210 37.49 7.67 -19.62
CA THR A 210 38.62 6.94 -20.20
C THR A 210 38.18 6.29 -21.50
N VAL A 211 38.98 6.49 -22.54
CA VAL A 211 38.73 5.92 -23.86
C VAL A 211 39.78 4.87 -24.17
N HIS A 212 39.33 3.67 -24.51
CA HIS A 212 40.17 2.58 -24.97
C HIS A 212 39.81 2.22 -26.40
N GLU A 213 40.78 1.78 -27.19
CA GLU A 213 40.48 1.17 -28.49
C GLU A 213 39.80 -0.18 -28.29
N LYS A 214 38.75 -0.45 -29.08
CA LYS A 214 38.00 -1.70 -28.97
C LYS A 214 38.81 -2.83 -29.58
N LEU A 215 39.17 -3.81 -28.76
CA LEU A 215 39.92 -4.99 -29.20
C LEU A 215 39.08 -5.80 -30.19
N THR A 216 39.63 -6.08 -31.37
CA THR A 216 38.99 -6.95 -32.37
C THR A 216 39.50 -8.40 -32.27
N LYS A 217 40.70 -8.61 -31.71
CA LYS A 217 41.28 -9.94 -31.46
C LYS A 217 41.84 -10.04 -30.04
N LEU A 218 41.92 -11.28 -29.52
CA LEU A 218 42.45 -11.55 -28.17
C LEU A 218 43.95 -11.23 -28.05
N GLU A 219 44.67 -11.32 -29.17
CA GLU A 219 46.10 -11.06 -29.32
C GLU A 219 46.46 -9.59 -29.09
N ASP A 220 45.48 -8.68 -29.23
CA ASP A 220 45.66 -7.23 -29.10
C ASP A 220 45.61 -6.77 -27.62
N TYR A 221 45.51 -7.70 -26.66
CA TYR A 221 45.46 -7.40 -25.23
C TYR A 221 46.86 -7.24 -24.59
N PRO A 222 47.08 -6.24 -23.71
CA PRO A 222 46.11 -5.24 -23.25
C PRO A 222 45.87 -4.17 -24.31
N GLY A 223 44.59 -3.83 -24.50
CA GLY A 223 44.20 -2.80 -25.47
C GLY A 223 44.87 -1.46 -25.19
N LYS A 224 45.13 -0.73 -26.27
CA LYS A 224 45.82 0.55 -26.18
C LYS A 224 44.93 1.55 -25.43
N PHE A 225 45.39 1.94 -24.23
CA PHE A 225 44.85 3.10 -23.53
C PHE A 225 45.15 4.32 -24.39
N LEU A 226 44.12 5.04 -24.82
CA LEU A 226 44.29 6.22 -25.66
C LEU A 226 44.49 7.44 -24.78
N GLU A 227 43.49 7.75 -23.95
CA GLU A 227 43.50 8.96 -23.14
C GLU A 227 42.48 8.88 -22.00
N GLY A 228 42.81 9.54 -20.88
CA GLY A 228 41.89 9.83 -19.80
C GLY A 228 41.78 11.34 -19.63
N PHE A 229 40.57 11.89 -19.73
CA PHE A 229 40.34 13.32 -19.65
C PHE A 229 39.09 13.64 -18.82
N SER A 230 38.98 14.90 -18.40
CA SER A 230 37.79 15.41 -17.71
C SER A 230 36.90 16.10 -18.73
N HIS A 231 35.64 15.67 -18.80
CA HIS A 231 34.65 16.19 -19.73
C HIS A 231 33.59 17.01 -19.00
N LYS A 232 33.34 18.24 -19.44
CA LYS A 232 32.35 19.13 -18.83
C LYS A 232 30.99 18.90 -19.46
N ILE A 233 30.00 18.66 -18.61
CA ILE A 233 28.63 18.36 -19.06
C ILE A 233 27.62 19.27 -18.37
N ASP A 234 26.58 19.66 -19.10
CA ASP A 234 25.37 20.27 -18.52
C ASP A 234 24.47 19.18 -17.92
N ILE A 235 24.35 19.20 -16.60
CA ILE A 235 23.61 18.18 -15.86
C ILE A 235 22.10 18.31 -16.13
N GLY A 236 21.61 19.53 -16.32
CA GLY A 236 20.19 19.77 -16.58
C GLY A 236 19.76 19.16 -17.91
N GLU A 237 20.52 19.47 -18.96
CA GLU A 237 20.27 18.93 -20.30
C GLU A 237 20.33 17.40 -20.31
N MET A 238 21.33 16.80 -19.65
CA MET A 238 21.42 15.36 -19.52
C MET A 238 20.23 14.76 -18.76
N ILE A 239 19.84 15.33 -17.63
CA ILE A 239 18.69 14.84 -16.85
C ILE A 239 17.42 14.91 -17.69
N ASP A 240 17.18 16.03 -18.37
CA ASP A 240 15.99 16.22 -19.22
C ASP A 240 15.96 15.22 -20.37
N TYR A 241 17.09 14.99 -21.05
CA TYR A 241 17.22 13.94 -22.06
C TYR A 241 16.87 12.56 -21.50
N ILE A 242 17.44 12.19 -20.35
CA ILE A 242 17.22 10.87 -19.75
C ILE A 242 15.76 10.69 -19.34
N ILE A 243 15.15 11.72 -18.73
CA ILE A 243 13.75 11.69 -18.32
C ILE A 243 12.84 11.54 -19.53
N ASP A 244 13.07 12.32 -20.59
CA ASP A 244 12.25 12.26 -21.81
C ASP A 244 12.30 10.87 -22.45
N GLN A 245 13.49 10.28 -22.56
CA GLN A 245 13.69 8.94 -23.13
C GLN A 245 13.10 7.80 -22.27
N ASN A 246 12.76 8.05 -21.00
CA ASN A 246 12.30 7.03 -20.05
C ASN A 246 10.97 7.39 -19.38
N LYS A 247 10.25 8.39 -19.89
CA LYS A 247 9.07 8.98 -19.25
C LYS A 247 8.00 7.94 -18.89
N ASP A 248 7.69 7.02 -19.80
CA ASP A 248 6.66 6.01 -19.58
C ASP A 248 7.03 5.01 -18.47
N GLU A 249 8.27 4.56 -18.44
CA GLU A 249 8.75 3.64 -17.40
C GLU A 249 8.85 4.33 -16.04
N ILE A 250 9.29 5.60 -16.01
CA ILE A 250 9.28 6.42 -14.80
C ILE A 250 7.86 6.56 -14.27
N ASN A 251 6.90 6.92 -15.12
CA ASN A 251 5.49 7.05 -14.73
C ASN A 251 4.89 5.73 -14.24
N LYS A 252 5.23 4.61 -14.88
CA LYS A 252 4.82 3.26 -14.45
C LYS A 252 5.35 2.93 -13.07
N PHE A 253 6.64 3.22 -12.82
CA PHE A 253 7.25 3.04 -11.50
C PHE A 253 6.60 3.92 -10.43
N ILE A 254 6.40 5.21 -10.72
CA ILE A 254 5.73 6.17 -9.82
C ILE A 254 4.32 5.67 -9.47
N LYS A 255 3.55 5.18 -10.46
CA LYS A 255 2.21 4.62 -10.23
C LYS A 255 2.27 3.41 -9.31
N GLN A 256 3.22 2.51 -9.52
CA GLN A 256 3.38 1.29 -8.71
C GLN A 256 3.74 1.62 -7.25
N LEU A 257 4.67 2.55 -7.02
CA LEU A 257 5.00 2.99 -5.67
C LEU A 257 3.85 3.72 -4.99
N ASN A 258 3.09 4.54 -5.71
CA ASN A 258 1.90 5.18 -5.17
C ASN A 258 0.83 4.16 -4.76
N ASN A 259 0.67 3.06 -5.50
CA ASN A 259 -0.21 1.96 -5.10
C ASN A 259 0.30 1.27 -3.81
N ASN A 260 1.61 0.98 -3.72
CA ASN A 260 2.21 0.44 -2.49
C ASN A 260 2.00 1.36 -1.29
N ARG A 261 2.12 2.66 -1.49
CA ARG A 261 1.84 3.68 -0.47
C ARG A 261 0.39 3.64 0.00
N LEU A 262 -0.57 3.38 -0.90
CA LEU A 262 -1.98 3.22 -0.53
C LEU A 262 -2.18 1.98 0.34
N ILE A 263 -1.54 0.85 -0.01
CA ILE A 263 -1.56 -0.38 0.80
C ILE A 263 -1.00 -0.10 2.20
N LEU A 264 0.17 0.56 2.27
CA LEU A 264 0.78 0.98 3.53
C LEU A 264 -0.16 1.86 4.37
N LYS A 265 -0.88 2.80 3.74
CA LYS A 265 -1.87 3.66 4.42
C LYS A 265 -3.08 2.88 4.92
N GLN A 266 -3.46 1.79 4.25
CA GLN A 266 -4.58 0.93 4.62
C GLN A 266 -4.24 -0.06 5.74
N LEU A 267 -2.96 -0.28 6.06
CA LEU A 267 -2.57 -1.10 7.21
C LEU A 267 -3.21 -0.55 8.49
N LYS A 268 -3.83 -1.43 9.28
CA LYS A 268 -4.45 -1.06 10.55
C LYS A 268 -3.40 -0.73 11.61
N PHE A 269 -2.25 -1.40 11.58
CA PHE A 269 -1.15 -1.22 12.51
C PHE A 269 0.13 -0.89 11.74
N LYS A 270 0.65 0.31 11.93
CA LYS A 270 1.89 0.80 11.29
C LYS A 270 2.97 1.08 12.31
N ASN A 271 2.58 1.30 13.56
CA ASN A 271 3.44 1.59 14.69
C ASN A 271 2.79 1.07 16.00
N GLU A 272 3.57 1.07 17.08
CA GLU A 272 3.09 0.66 18.42
C GLU A 272 1.92 1.50 18.94
N GLY A 273 1.83 2.79 18.58
CA GLY A 273 0.73 3.67 18.97
C GLY A 273 -0.61 3.21 18.43
N ASP A 274 -0.67 2.79 17.16
CA ASP A 274 -1.89 2.25 16.54
C ASP A 274 -2.40 1.01 17.31
N LEU A 275 -1.45 0.18 17.75
CA LEU A 275 -1.74 -1.03 18.50
C LEU A 275 -2.24 -0.72 19.91
N ARG A 276 -1.57 0.20 20.62
CA ARG A 276 -2.00 0.67 21.94
C ARG A 276 -3.41 1.25 21.90
N LEU A 277 -3.71 2.09 20.90
CA LEU A 277 -5.03 2.68 20.72
C LEU A 277 -6.10 1.60 20.47
N HIS A 278 -5.77 0.58 19.67
CA HIS A 278 -6.70 -0.51 19.43
C HIS A 278 -7.03 -1.31 20.70
N ILE A 279 -6.03 -1.54 21.56
CA ILE A 279 -6.22 -2.21 22.85
C ILE A 279 -7.09 -1.36 23.78
N LEU A 280 -6.82 -0.05 23.89
CA LEU A 280 -7.61 0.86 24.71
C LEU A 280 -9.08 0.87 24.28
N ASN A 281 -9.33 1.03 22.98
CA ASN A 281 -10.68 1.03 22.42
C ASN A 281 -11.43 -0.31 22.62
N TYR A 282 -10.72 -1.43 22.85
CA TYR A 282 -11.36 -2.70 23.17
C TYR A 282 -11.84 -2.76 24.62
N TYR A 283 -11.11 -2.14 25.55
CA TYR A 283 -11.47 -2.10 26.98
C TYR A 283 -12.36 -0.92 27.36
N GLU A 284 -12.43 0.14 26.54
CA GLU A 284 -13.30 1.32 26.73
C GLU A 284 -14.71 1.14 26.12
N ILE A 285 -15.11 -0.08 25.76
CA ILE A 285 -16.50 -0.36 25.36
C ILE A 285 -17.35 -0.44 26.65
N ASP A 286 -17.80 0.73 27.11
CA ASP A 286 -18.93 0.92 28.04
C ASP A 286 -20.27 0.89 27.28
#